data_AF-A0A524GIR8-F1
#
_entry.id   AF-A0A524GIR8-F1
#
_cell.length_a   1.000
_cell.length_b   1.000
_cell.length_c   1.000
_cell.angle_alpha   90.00
_cell.angle_beta   90.00
_cell.angle_gamma   90.00
#
_symmetry.space_group_name_H-M   'P 1'
#
loop_
_entity.id
_entity.type
_entity.pdbx_description
1 polymer ?
#
loop_
_entity_poly.entity_id
_entity_poly.type
_entity_poly.pdbx_seq_one_letter_code
_entity_poly.pdbx_strand_id
1 'polypeptide(L)' 'MSTFSELLLKRRAVREFEKREVPLSITEEIIKESCLAPSARNEQPWHFIIINNGVMIKRLS' A
#
# COMPACT_ATOMS: atom_id res chain seq x y z
N MET A 1 -7.37 0.48 -22.06
CA MET A 1 -7.29 0.79 -20.61
C MET A 1 -8.17 -0.22 -19.89
N SER A 2 -7.72 -0.78 -18.76
CA SER A 2 -8.58 -1.68 -17.97
C SER A 2 -9.59 -0.90 -17.15
N THR A 3 -10.81 -1.41 -17.05
CA THR A 3 -11.85 -0.84 -16.19
C THR A 3 -11.55 -1.14 -14.71
N PHE A 4 -12.15 -0.36 -13.79
CA PHE A 4 -12.04 -0.64 -12.36
C PHE A 4 -12.54 -2.05 -12.00
N SER A 5 -13.65 -2.49 -12.61
CA SER A 5 -14.19 -3.84 -12.42
C SER A 5 -13.20 -4.94 -12.84
N GLU A 6 -12.55 -4.77 -14.00
CA GLU A 6 -11.50 -5.69 -14.44
C GLU A 6 -10.32 -5.76 -13.48
N LEU A 7 -9.89 -4.63 -12.92
CA LEU A 7 -8.81 -4.58 -11.93
C LEU A 7 -9.18 -5.39 -10.67
N LEU A 8 -10.42 -5.23 -10.18
CA LEU A 8 -10.90 -5.97 -9.01
C LEU A 8 -10.94 -7.48 -9.26
N LEU A 9 -11.39 -7.91 -10.44
CA LEU A 9 -11.45 -9.33 -10.82
C LEU A 9 -10.05 -9.95 -11.00
N LYS A 10 -9.08 -9.19 -11.50
CA LYS A 10 -7.69 -9.66 -11.72
C LYS A 10 -6.82 -9.64 -10.47
N ARG A 11 -7.26 -8.97 -9.40
CA ARG A 11 -6.49 -8.83 -8.15
C ARG A 11 -6.18 -10.19 -7.53
N ARG A 12 -4.91 -10.42 -7.21
CA ARG A 12 -4.42 -11.60 -6.49
C ARG A 12 -3.35 -11.22 -5.48
N ALA A 13 -3.15 -12.06 -4.46
CA ALA A 13 -2.02 -11.91 -3.55
C ALA A 13 -0.71 -12.27 -4.27
N VAL A 14 0.28 -11.38 -4.23
CA VAL A 14 1.63 -11.60 -4.77
C VAL A 14 2.56 -11.90 -3.58
N ARG A 15 3.41 -12.91 -3.71
CA ARG A 15 4.35 -13.35 -2.65
C ARG A 15 5.81 -13.45 -3.11
N GLU A 16 6.06 -13.19 -4.40
CA GLU A 16 7.39 -13.14 -4.99
C GLU A 16 7.59 -11.74 -5.55
N PHE A 17 8.67 -11.07 -5.12
CA PHE A 17 8.95 -9.67 -5.44
C PHE A 17 10.38 -9.52 -5.98
N GLU A 18 10.57 -8.54 -6.86
CA GLU A 18 11.89 -8.14 -7.32
C GLU A 18 12.69 -7.47 -6.19
N LYS A 19 14.02 -7.53 -6.25
CA LYS A 19 14.92 -6.77 -5.34
C LYS A 19 15.03 -5.30 -5.75
N ARG A 20 13.91 -4.69 -6.12
CA ARG A 20 13.83 -3.31 -6.58
C ARG A 20 13.15 -2.48 -5.50
N GLU A 21 13.77 -1.37 -5.14
CA GLU A 21 13.18 -0.41 -4.21
C GLU A 21 11.94 0.27 -4.83
N VAL A 22 10.95 0.53 -3.99
CA VAL A 22 9.78 1.33 -4.37
C VAL A 22 10.07 2.79 -3.99
N PRO A 23 10.01 3.74 -4.93
CA PRO A 23 10.13 5.16 -4.61
C PRO A 23 9.15 5.57 -3.50
N LEU A 24 9.64 6.33 -2.52
CA LEU A 24 8.83 6.75 -1.36
C LEU A 24 7.56 7.48 -1.79
N SER A 25 7.65 8.35 -2.80
CA SER A 25 6.54 9.13 -3.34
C SER A 25 5.35 8.27 -3.78
N ILE A 26 5.61 7.09 -4.35
CA ILE A 26 4.55 6.17 -4.78
C ILE A 26 3.80 5.62 -3.55
N THR A 27 4.54 5.28 -2.49
CA THR A 27 3.92 4.76 -1.25
C THR A 27 3.13 5.84 -0.53
N GLU A 28 3.65 7.08 -0.50
CA GLU A 28 2.95 8.25 0.05
C GLU A 28 1.65 8.54 -0.71
N GLU A 29 1.68 8.49 -2.05
CA GLU A 29 0.49 8.68 -2.88
C GLU A 29 -0.59 7.62 -2.60
N ILE A 30 -0.20 6.34 -2.52
CA ILE A 30 -1.13 5.24 -2.20
C ILE A 30 -1.78 5.46 -0.83
N ILE A 31 -1.00 5.87 0.18
CA ILE A 31 -1.54 6.14 1.53
C ILE A 31 -2.49 7.34 1.49
N LYS A 32 -2.11 8.42 0.80
CA LYS A 32 -2.94 9.62 0.66
C LYS A 32 -4.30 9.30 0.05
N GLU A 33 -4.34 8.54 -1.04
CA GLU A 33 -5.58 8.10 -1.69
C GLU A 33 -6.39 7.17 -0.77
N SER A 34 -5.72 6.30 -0.02
CA SER A 34 -6.38 5.40 0.94
C SER A 34 -7.10 6.16 2.06
N CYS A 35 -6.55 7.29 2.50
CA CYS A 35 -7.16 8.14 3.52
C CYS A 35 -8.45 8.85 3.06
N LEU A 36 -8.76 8.83 1.76
CA LEU A 36 -10.04 9.33 1.23
C LEU A 36 -11.22 8.38 1.53
N ALA A 37 -10.94 7.16 2.00
CA ALA A 37 -11.97 6.24 2.43
C ALA A 37 -12.77 6.82 3.61
N PRO A 38 -14.11 6.64 3.64
CA PRO A 38 -14.91 7.10 4.76
C PRO A 38 -14.52 6.37 6.04
N SER A 39 -14.50 7.11 7.15
CA SER A 39 -14.33 6.56 8.50
C SER A 39 -15.50 6.94 9.39
N ALA A 40 -15.79 6.11 10.39
CA ALA A 40 -16.82 6.40 11.37
C ALA A 40 -16.56 7.78 11.99
N ARG A 41 -17.55 8.68 11.94
CA ARG A 41 -17.46 10.05 12.45
C ARG A 41 -16.25 10.85 11.92
N ASN A 42 -15.71 10.48 10.76
CA ASN A 42 -14.48 11.04 10.20
C ASN A 42 -13.26 10.96 11.15
N GLU A 43 -13.22 9.97 12.04
CA GLU A 43 -12.15 9.82 13.04
C GLU A 43 -10.77 9.57 12.43
N GLN A 44 -10.72 9.04 11.20
CA GLN A 44 -9.49 8.68 10.50
C GLN A 44 -8.48 7.94 11.40
N PRO A 45 -8.87 6.84 12.07
CA PRO A 45 -8.08 6.23 13.16
C PRO A 45 -6.82 5.48 12.68
N TRP A 46 -6.44 5.64 11.41
CA TRP A 46 -5.36 4.92 10.76
C TRP A 46 -4.01 5.54 11.09
N HIS A 47 -3.04 4.67 11.41
CA HIS A 47 -1.64 5.04 11.56
C HIS A 47 -0.80 4.17 10.64
N PHE A 48 -0.03 4.78 9.75
CA PHE A 48 0.83 4.08 8.80
C PHE A 48 2.30 4.27 9.16
N ILE A 49 3.07 3.18 9.14
CA ILE A 49 4.52 3.20 9.34
C ILE A 49 5.14 2.62 8.07
N ILE A 50 5.93 3.44 7.37
CA ILE A 50 6.66 3.01 6.17
C ILE A 50 8.02 2.46 6.60
N ILE A 51 8.29 1.20 6.27
CA ILE A 51 9.58 0.56 6.54
C ILE A 51 10.26 0.30 5.20
N ASN A 52 11.26 1.11 4.88
CA ASN A 52 12.10 0.96 3.68
C ASN A 52 13.50 0.42 3.99
N ASN A 53 13.82 0.21 5.27
CA ASN A 53 15.09 -0.36 5.69
C ASN A 53 15.07 -1.89 5.58
N GLY A 54 15.90 -2.45 4.69
CA GLY A 54 15.95 -3.90 4.44
C GLY A 54 16.31 -4.75 5.67
N VAL A 55 17.13 -4.25 6.59
CA VAL A 55 17.45 -4.95 7.85
C VAL A 55 16.21 -5.03 8.75
N MET A 56 15.46 -3.94 8.85
CA MET A 56 14.21 -3.91 9.62
C MET A 56 13.12 -4.79 9.01
N ILE A 57 12.99 -4.80 7.68
CA ILE A 57 12.05 -5.70 6.99
C ILE A 57 12.40 -7.16 7.28
N LYS A 58 13.68 -7.53 7.18
CA LYS A 58 14.13 -8.89 7.47
C LYS A 58 13.89 -9.31 8.93
N ARG A 59 13.88 -8.36 9.86
CA ARG A 59 13.56 -8.62 11.28
C ARG A 59 12.07 -8.89 11.52
N LEU A 60 11.19 -8.32 10.69
CA LEU A 60 9.73 -8.43 10.81
C LEU A 60 9.13 -9.58 9.98
N SER A 61 9.86 -10.03 8.95
CA SER A 61 9.50 -11.17 8.10
C SER A 61 9.73 -12.51 8.79
#